data_AF-A0AAE0T5R3-F1
#
_entry.id   AF-A0AAE0T5R3-F1
#
_cell.length_a   1.000
_cell.length_b   1.000
_cell.length_c   1.000
_cell.angle_alpha   90.00
_cell.angle_beta   90.00
_cell.angle_gamma   90.00
#
_symmetry.space_group_name_H-M   'P 1'
#
loop_
_entity.id
_entity.type
_entity.pdbx_description
1 polymer ?
#
loop_
_entity_poly.entity_id
_entity_poly.type
_entity_poly.pdbx_seq_one_letter_code
_entity_poly.pdbx_strand_id
1 'polypeptide(L)'
;MQAFKVLNGKTALLNRVNVDTDQIIPKQFLRKIGRTGFGGDLFFDWRYLEDGSDNPDFELNRPEFKGASILLAGDNFGCGSSREHAPWALSEYGFRSIISTSFADIFFNNCYKNGMLPIVVSPENHQMMVKEVETNPGCSFLIDLPSQTVRTHSGKNISFDIDPFRKEFMLKGMDDIGWTLQFESMIGAFEEKQRQQMPWLWLRKDYTQSELTEDSVRSDAMVQFNLWLEDACRRMPDDYNAMTLATADNTGHVSARIVLLRVADDAGFSFFTNYDSHKGQELAKNASAALCFFWGPLERQVNICGTVQKMTTEESYEYFKTRPRESCIGAWASLQSQVMKGGRAELEQAYQKLNLQFSGQDIPLPPNWGGYRLFPSEISFWQGRASRLHDRIRYTREKTGWRIERLYP
;
A
#
# COMPACT_ATOMS: atom_id res chain seq x y z
N MET A 1 22.43 18.84 0.28
CA MET A 1 22.99 19.77 -0.74
C MET A 1 23.98 20.72 -0.06
N GLN A 2 24.96 21.29 -0.76
CA GLN A 2 25.84 22.30 -0.15
C GLN A 2 25.13 23.67 -0.09
N ALA A 3 25.18 24.35 1.05
CA ALA A 3 24.61 25.69 1.17
C ALA A 3 25.31 26.69 0.24
N PHE A 4 24.54 27.58 -0.36
CA PHE A 4 25.01 28.67 -1.21
C PHE A 4 24.74 29.99 -0.51
N LYS A 5 25.80 30.75 -0.16
CA LYS A 5 25.68 32.09 0.43
C LYS A 5 26.36 33.11 -0.46
N VAL A 6 27.68 33.02 -0.55
CA VAL A 6 28.52 33.89 -1.38
C VAL A 6 29.47 33.01 -2.18
N LEU A 7 29.67 33.36 -3.45
CA LEU A 7 30.61 32.70 -4.35
C LEU A 7 31.47 33.77 -5.04
N ASN A 8 32.75 33.87 -4.63
CA ASN A 8 33.76 34.59 -5.40
C ASN A 8 34.47 33.57 -6.30
N GLY A 9 34.11 33.55 -7.58
CA GLY A 9 34.49 32.48 -8.48
C GLY A 9 35.11 33.00 -9.75
N LYS A 10 36.12 32.30 -10.26
CA LYS A 10 36.60 32.48 -11.63
C LYS A 10 35.45 32.17 -12.59
N THR A 11 35.25 33.04 -13.58
CA THR A 11 34.17 32.96 -14.56
C THR A 11 34.71 32.43 -15.89
N ALA A 12 34.14 31.32 -16.36
CA ALA A 12 34.38 30.81 -17.70
C ALA A 12 33.29 31.29 -18.67
N LEU A 13 33.64 31.48 -19.94
CA LEU A 13 32.73 31.94 -20.98
C LEU A 13 32.38 30.79 -21.94
N LEU A 14 31.09 30.52 -22.11
CA LEU A 14 30.54 29.66 -23.16
C LEU A 14 29.42 30.44 -23.88
N ASN A 15 29.80 31.35 -24.78
CA ASN A 15 28.87 32.25 -25.45
C ASN A 15 28.16 31.59 -26.65
N ARG A 16 27.55 30.41 -26.41
CA ARG A 16 26.75 29.68 -27.39
C ARG A 16 25.28 29.77 -27.01
N VAL A 17 24.41 29.98 -28.00
CA VAL A 17 22.95 30.03 -27.81
C VAL A 17 22.34 28.65 -28.01
N ASN A 18 21.23 28.37 -27.33
CA ASN A 18 20.50 27.09 -27.43
C ASN A 18 21.38 25.88 -27.11
N VAL A 19 22.21 25.98 -26.05
CA VAL A 19 22.99 24.84 -25.59
C VAL A 19 22.04 23.84 -24.95
N ASP A 20 21.81 22.71 -25.61
CA ASP A 20 20.88 21.71 -25.15
C ASP A 20 21.52 20.71 -24.17
N THR A 21 20.71 19.92 -23.48
CA THR A 21 21.18 18.95 -22.49
C THR A 21 21.94 17.76 -23.11
N ASP A 22 21.80 17.50 -24.41
CA ASP A 22 22.58 16.49 -25.13
C ASP A 22 24.00 16.97 -25.36
N GLN A 23 24.17 18.26 -25.64
CA GLN A 23 25.47 18.90 -25.74
C GLN A 23 26.14 19.01 -24.37
N ILE A 24 25.39 19.30 -23.31
CA ILE A 24 25.94 19.33 -21.93
C ILE A 24 26.42 17.94 -21.52
N ILE A 25 25.59 16.91 -21.71
CA ILE A 25 25.93 15.52 -21.37
C ILE A 25 25.32 14.55 -22.41
N PRO A 26 26.13 13.99 -23.32
CA PRO A 26 25.62 13.11 -24.36
C PRO A 26 24.97 11.84 -23.84
N LYS A 27 23.94 11.38 -24.55
CA LYS A 27 23.09 10.25 -24.13
C LYS A 27 23.85 8.95 -23.85
N GLN A 28 25.00 8.76 -24.50
CA GLN A 28 25.82 7.55 -24.36
C GLN A 28 26.36 7.35 -22.95
N PHE A 29 26.49 8.42 -22.16
CA PHE A 29 27.00 8.38 -20.78
C PHE A 29 25.91 8.13 -19.73
N LEU A 30 24.64 8.13 -20.13
CA LEU A 30 23.47 8.03 -19.22
C LEU A 30 23.12 6.61 -18.79
N ARG A 31 24.00 5.62 -19.05
CA ARG A 31 23.82 4.22 -18.60
C ARG A 31 24.38 3.96 -17.20
N LYS A 32 25.08 4.94 -16.62
CA LYS A 32 25.67 4.84 -15.28
C LYS A 32 24.54 4.86 -14.23
N ILE A 33 24.60 3.94 -13.26
CA ILE A 33 23.62 3.84 -12.17
C ILE A 33 23.92 4.85 -11.05
N GLY A 34 25.18 5.24 -10.87
CA GLY A 34 25.60 6.20 -9.85
C GLY A 34 25.27 7.64 -10.22
N ARG A 35 25.10 8.52 -9.22
CA ARG A 35 24.93 9.97 -9.39
C ARG A 35 26.24 10.73 -9.58
N THR A 36 27.35 10.02 -9.71
CA THR A 36 28.69 10.60 -9.84
C THR A 36 29.45 10.09 -11.06
N GLY A 37 30.48 10.83 -11.47
CA GLY A 37 31.37 10.47 -12.58
C GLY A 37 30.87 10.95 -13.95
N PHE A 38 30.09 12.03 -13.99
CA PHE A 38 29.63 12.71 -15.21
C PHE A 38 30.45 13.96 -15.54
N GLY A 39 31.18 14.54 -14.57
CA GLY A 39 32.01 15.73 -14.83
C GLY A 39 33.11 15.50 -15.87
N GLY A 40 33.64 14.27 -15.97
CA GLY A 40 34.58 13.88 -17.02
C GLY A 40 33.96 13.88 -18.41
N ASP A 41 32.66 13.65 -18.52
CA ASP A 41 31.90 13.53 -19.77
C ASP A 41 31.18 14.84 -20.14
N LEU A 42 31.35 15.91 -19.35
CA LEU A 42 30.74 17.21 -19.60
C LEU A 42 31.22 17.79 -20.93
N PHE A 43 30.27 18.19 -21.78
CA PHE A 43 30.52 18.73 -23.12
C PHE A 43 31.39 17.82 -24.01
N PHE A 44 31.28 16.49 -23.84
CA PHE A 44 32.19 15.52 -24.45
C PHE A 44 32.47 15.78 -25.95
N ASP A 45 31.42 15.96 -26.76
CA ASP A 45 31.53 16.14 -28.22
C ASP A 45 32.21 17.46 -28.63
N TRP A 46 32.34 18.42 -27.71
CA TRP A 46 33.06 19.67 -27.92
C TRP A 46 34.43 19.67 -27.27
N ARG A 47 34.53 19.05 -26.10
CA ARG A 47 35.69 19.12 -25.20
C ARG A 47 36.82 18.18 -25.60
N TYR A 48 36.54 17.09 -26.30
CA TYR A 48 37.56 16.12 -26.70
C TYR A 48 37.66 15.99 -28.22
N LEU A 49 38.86 15.69 -28.71
CA LEU A 49 39.11 15.22 -30.08
C LEU A 49 38.79 13.73 -30.19
N GLU A 50 38.75 13.19 -31.42
CA GLU A 50 38.47 11.76 -31.66
C GLU A 50 39.46 10.80 -30.98
N ASP A 51 40.70 11.26 -30.74
CA ASP A 51 41.73 10.50 -30.03
C ASP A 51 41.58 10.56 -28.50
N GLY A 52 40.59 11.32 -27.99
CA GLY A 52 40.31 11.51 -26.57
C GLY A 52 41.14 12.60 -25.89
N SER A 53 42.01 13.32 -26.61
CA SER A 53 42.73 14.47 -26.07
C SER A 53 41.85 15.72 -25.97
N ASP A 54 42.21 16.69 -25.12
CA ASP A 54 41.46 17.94 -24.98
C ASP A 54 41.48 18.73 -26.30
N ASN A 55 40.29 19.13 -26.78
CA ASN A 55 40.14 19.98 -27.96
C ASN A 55 40.62 21.41 -27.65
N PRO A 56 41.73 21.91 -28.26
CA PRO A 56 42.25 23.25 -27.96
C PRO A 56 41.32 24.38 -28.44
N ASP A 57 40.42 24.10 -29.40
CA ASP A 57 39.51 25.09 -29.96
C ASP A 57 38.25 25.29 -29.10
N PHE A 58 37.98 24.39 -28.15
CA PHE A 58 36.82 24.51 -27.26
C PHE A 58 37.06 25.56 -26.18
N GLU A 59 36.08 26.45 -26.01
CA GLU A 59 36.18 27.64 -25.16
C GLU A 59 36.59 27.29 -23.73
N LEU A 60 35.99 26.25 -23.13
CA LEU A 60 36.23 25.87 -21.74
C LEU A 60 37.54 25.09 -21.49
N ASN A 61 38.22 24.62 -22.54
CA ASN A 61 39.53 23.96 -22.41
C ASN A 61 40.69 24.94 -22.29
N ARG A 62 40.43 26.22 -22.54
CA ARG A 62 41.42 27.28 -22.41
C ARG A 62 42.00 27.32 -20.98
N PRO A 63 43.34 27.33 -20.80
CA PRO A 63 43.97 27.29 -19.48
C PRO A 63 43.49 28.37 -18.51
N GLU A 64 43.09 29.53 -19.03
CA GLU A 64 42.59 30.69 -18.29
C GLU A 64 41.32 30.35 -17.51
N PHE A 65 40.46 29.48 -18.05
CA PHE A 65 39.20 29.07 -17.44
C PHE A 65 39.31 27.82 -16.55
N LYS A 66 40.50 27.22 -16.45
CA LYS A 66 40.72 26.07 -15.57
C LYS A 66 40.36 26.42 -14.11
N GLY A 67 39.53 25.57 -13.51
CA GLY A 67 39.03 25.74 -12.15
C GLY A 67 37.95 26.82 -11.99
N ALA A 68 37.31 27.26 -13.08
CA ALA A 68 36.17 28.16 -13.01
C ALA A 68 35.00 27.53 -12.24
N SER A 69 34.38 28.33 -11.37
CA SER A 69 33.21 27.93 -10.59
C SER A 69 31.94 28.66 -11.00
N ILE A 70 32.05 29.61 -11.93
CA ILE A 70 30.93 30.36 -12.53
C ILE A 70 30.99 30.15 -14.04
N LEU A 71 29.87 29.76 -14.65
CA LEU A 71 29.73 29.66 -16.11
C LEU A 71 28.88 30.83 -16.60
N LEU A 72 29.45 31.69 -17.44
CA LEU A 72 28.69 32.67 -18.22
C LEU A 72 28.32 32.05 -19.56
N ALA A 73 27.05 31.66 -19.70
CA ALA A 73 26.52 30.96 -20.86
C ALA A 73 25.65 31.86 -21.74
N GLY A 74 25.54 31.55 -23.04
CA GLY A 74 24.61 32.23 -23.94
C GLY A 74 23.14 31.92 -23.66
N ASP A 75 22.25 32.51 -24.46
CA ASP A 75 20.79 32.44 -24.29
C ASP A 75 20.22 31.01 -24.42
N ASN A 76 19.13 30.75 -23.70
CA ASN A 76 18.36 29.50 -23.72
C ASN A 76 19.22 28.26 -23.36
N PHE A 77 19.92 28.34 -22.24
CA PHE A 77 20.84 27.28 -21.79
C PHE A 77 20.11 26.11 -21.12
N GLY A 78 20.55 24.89 -21.41
CA GLY A 78 20.00 23.65 -20.87
C GLY A 78 18.67 23.24 -21.52
N CYS A 79 18.41 23.67 -22.76
CA CYS A 79 17.21 23.31 -23.49
C CYS A 79 17.21 21.85 -23.98
N GLY A 80 16.12 21.41 -24.61
CA GLY A 80 16.00 20.04 -25.09
C GLY A 80 15.51 19.06 -24.01
N SER A 81 16.15 17.89 -23.93
CA SER A 81 15.64 16.76 -23.13
C SER A 81 15.73 17.01 -21.62
N SER A 82 14.75 16.49 -20.87
CA SER A 82 14.84 16.46 -19.39
C SER A 82 15.97 15.53 -18.94
N ARG A 83 17.10 16.09 -18.51
CA ARG A 83 18.27 15.34 -18.04
C ARG A 83 18.78 15.92 -16.73
N GLU A 84 18.50 15.25 -15.61
CA GLU A 84 19.06 15.60 -14.30
C GLU A 84 20.60 15.43 -14.25
N HIS A 85 21.15 14.60 -15.15
CA HIS A 85 22.58 14.40 -15.31
C HIS A 85 23.34 15.66 -15.77
N ALA A 86 22.68 16.59 -16.46
CA ALA A 86 23.32 17.80 -16.97
C ALA A 86 23.83 18.72 -15.83
N PRO A 87 23.00 19.11 -14.84
CA PRO A 87 23.50 19.84 -13.67
C PRO A 87 24.47 19.01 -12.81
N TRP A 88 24.38 17.68 -12.77
CA TRP A 88 25.39 16.85 -12.09
C TRP A 88 26.76 16.98 -12.76
N ALA A 89 26.82 16.83 -14.08
CA ALA A 89 28.06 16.97 -14.84
C ALA A 89 28.69 18.35 -14.66
N LEU A 90 27.87 19.42 -14.71
CA LEU A 90 28.31 20.79 -14.49
C LEU A 90 28.85 21.01 -13.07
N SER A 91 28.14 20.48 -12.07
CA SER A 91 28.54 20.58 -10.67
C SER A 91 29.83 19.82 -10.38
N GLU A 92 29.97 18.60 -10.90
CA GLU A 92 31.19 17.79 -10.73
C GLU A 92 32.40 18.37 -11.47
N TYR A 93 32.17 19.01 -12.61
CA TYR A 93 33.22 19.76 -13.31
C TYR A 93 33.74 20.95 -12.48
N GLY A 94 32.92 21.47 -11.58
CA GLY A 94 33.29 22.52 -10.62
C GLY A 94 32.39 23.75 -10.63
N PHE A 95 31.41 23.82 -11.54
CA PHE A 95 30.49 24.95 -11.60
C PHE A 95 29.51 24.94 -10.41
N ARG A 96 29.43 26.07 -9.73
CA ARG A 96 28.50 26.32 -8.62
C ARG A 96 27.35 27.24 -9.03
N SER A 97 27.54 28.04 -10.08
CA SER A 97 26.53 28.93 -10.62
C SER A 97 26.68 29.08 -12.13
N ILE A 98 25.54 29.33 -12.80
CA ILE A 98 25.48 29.60 -14.24
C ILE A 98 24.74 30.91 -14.41
N ILE A 99 25.28 31.83 -15.22
CA ILE A 99 24.66 33.11 -15.57
C ILE A 99 24.30 33.04 -17.05
N SER A 100 23.04 33.33 -17.37
CA SER A 100 22.53 33.42 -18.75
C SER A 100 21.40 34.44 -18.83
N THR A 101 20.90 34.72 -20.03
CA THR A 101 19.68 35.50 -20.28
C THR A 101 18.41 34.67 -20.13
N SER A 102 18.48 33.34 -20.31
CA SER A 102 17.36 32.43 -20.08
C SER A 102 17.81 30.98 -19.92
N PHE A 103 16.97 30.17 -19.29
CA PHE A 103 17.17 28.73 -19.12
C PHE A 103 15.89 27.99 -19.50
N ALA A 104 16.00 26.75 -19.94
CA ALA A 104 14.83 25.89 -20.04
C ALA A 104 14.33 25.46 -18.65
N ASP A 105 13.01 25.43 -18.47
CA ASP A 105 12.35 25.28 -17.16
C ASP A 105 12.82 24.05 -16.38
N ILE A 106 12.93 22.89 -17.04
CA ILE A 106 13.32 21.64 -16.38
C ILE A 106 14.77 21.71 -15.91
N PHE A 107 15.68 22.18 -16.77
CA PHE A 107 17.08 22.37 -16.40
C PHE A 107 17.21 23.35 -15.24
N PHE A 108 16.52 24.50 -15.31
CA PHE A 108 16.50 25.51 -14.26
C PHE A 108 16.08 24.94 -12.90
N ASN A 109 15.00 24.13 -12.88
CA ASN A 109 14.54 23.46 -11.66
C ASN A 109 15.54 22.42 -11.14
N ASN A 110 16.15 21.65 -12.04
CA ASN A 110 17.15 20.65 -11.66
C ASN A 110 18.42 21.29 -11.11
N CYS A 111 18.81 22.49 -11.56
CA CYS A 111 19.94 23.22 -10.96
C CYS A 111 19.71 23.46 -9.46
N TYR A 112 18.53 23.96 -9.07
CA TYR A 112 18.19 24.19 -7.67
C TYR A 112 18.19 22.91 -6.85
N LYS A 113 17.59 21.82 -7.38
CA LYS A 113 17.60 20.51 -6.70
C LYS A 113 19.01 19.95 -6.46
N ASN A 114 19.99 20.41 -7.24
CA ASN A 114 21.37 19.98 -7.16
C ASN A 114 22.31 21.04 -6.54
N GLY A 115 21.77 22.14 -6.01
CA GLY A 115 22.55 23.16 -5.29
C GLY A 115 23.38 24.08 -6.18
N MET A 116 23.08 24.08 -7.48
CA MET A 116 23.66 25.02 -8.42
C MET A 116 22.73 26.22 -8.57
N LEU A 117 23.27 27.43 -8.54
CA LEU A 117 22.49 28.66 -8.66
C LEU A 117 22.44 29.13 -10.12
N PRO A 118 21.34 28.92 -10.86
CA PRO A 118 21.13 29.55 -12.16
C PRO A 118 20.68 31.02 -11.96
N ILE A 119 21.34 31.95 -12.61
CA ILE A 119 21.09 33.39 -12.52
C ILE A 119 20.68 33.90 -13.89
N VAL A 120 19.51 34.51 -13.94
CA VAL A 120 19.00 35.19 -15.13
C VAL A 120 19.36 36.67 -15.04
N VAL A 121 20.00 37.22 -16.07
CA VAL A 121 20.31 38.65 -16.21
C VAL A 121 19.72 39.20 -17.50
N SER A 122 19.54 40.52 -17.58
CA SER A 122 19.07 41.16 -18.82
C SER A 122 20.09 40.99 -19.96
N PRO A 123 19.65 40.99 -21.24
CA PRO A 123 20.54 40.90 -22.39
C PRO A 123 21.65 41.95 -22.41
N GLU A 124 21.38 43.17 -21.95
CA GLU A 124 22.37 44.27 -21.88
C GLU A 124 23.46 43.97 -20.86
N ASN A 125 23.05 43.50 -19.67
CA ASN A 125 23.97 43.09 -18.61
C ASN A 125 24.78 41.86 -19.03
N HIS A 126 24.15 40.89 -19.70
CA HIS A 126 24.82 39.72 -20.24
C HIS A 126 25.91 40.10 -21.25
N GLN A 127 25.56 40.90 -22.27
CA GLN A 127 26.51 41.32 -23.30
C GLN A 127 27.68 42.10 -22.71
N MET A 128 27.42 42.92 -21.67
CA MET A 128 28.47 43.62 -20.94
C MET A 128 29.40 42.64 -20.21
N MET A 129 28.85 41.66 -19.48
CA MET A 129 29.64 40.63 -18.80
C MET A 129 30.47 39.81 -19.78
N VAL A 130 29.91 39.45 -20.95
CA VAL A 130 30.63 38.71 -22.00
C VAL A 130 31.86 39.48 -22.47
N LYS A 131 31.69 40.75 -22.85
CA LYS A 131 32.82 41.62 -23.28
C LYS A 131 33.89 41.75 -22.20
N GLU A 132 33.46 41.81 -20.94
CA GLU A 132 34.36 41.94 -19.79
C GLU A 132 35.23 40.67 -19.60
N VAL A 133 34.64 39.48 -19.74
CA VAL A 133 35.35 38.19 -19.65
C VAL A 133 36.22 37.95 -20.89
N GLU A 134 35.79 38.37 -22.08
CA GLU A 134 36.61 38.30 -23.30
C GLU A 134 37.86 39.18 -23.19
N THR A 135 37.73 40.38 -22.61
CA THR A 135 38.85 41.30 -22.40
C THR A 135 39.77 40.84 -21.26
N ASN A 136 39.21 40.15 -20.25
CA ASN A 136 39.95 39.66 -19.09
C ASN A 136 39.65 38.17 -18.84
N PRO A 137 40.20 37.25 -19.67
CA PRO A 137 39.95 35.82 -19.53
C PRO A 137 40.31 35.30 -18.13
N GLY A 138 39.39 34.57 -17.50
CA GLY A 138 39.58 34.02 -16.17
C GLY A 138 39.41 35.03 -15.02
N CYS A 139 38.82 36.21 -15.28
CA CYS A 139 38.43 37.13 -14.23
C CYS A 139 37.37 36.50 -13.28
N SER A 140 37.22 37.07 -12.09
CA SER A 140 36.30 36.56 -11.08
C SER A 140 35.09 37.46 -10.90
N PHE A 141 33.91 36.86 -10.78
CA PHE A 141 32.69 37.52 -10.34
C PHE A 141 32.35 37.10 -8.91
N LEU A 142 31.74 38.02 -8.16
CA LEU A 142 31.24 37.79 -6.81
C LEU A 142 29.71 37.70 -6.85
N ILE A 143 29.18 36.53 -6.58
CA ILE A 143 27.74 36.28 -6.45
C ILE A 143 27.40 36.26 -4.96
N ASP A 144 26.45 37.09 -4.55
CA ASP A 144 25.90 37.14 -3.20
C ASP A 144 24.41 36.81 -3.26
N LEU A 145 24.04 35.62 -2.76
CA LEU A 145 22.66 35.15 -2.76
C LEU A 145 21.77 35.88 -1.73
N PRO A 146 22.23 36.16 -0.48
CA PRO A 146 21.50 36.99 0.45
C PRO A 146 21.07 38.34 -0.13
N SER A 147 21.98 39.10 -0.76
CA SER A 147 21.67 40.39 -1.40
C SER A 147 21.12 40.27 -2.82
N GLN A 148 21.21 39.07 -3.43
CA GLN A 148 20.80 38.78 -4.81
C GLN A 148 21.53 39.63 -5.84
N THR A 149 22.85 39.70 -5.72
CA THR A 149 23.69 40.52 -6.59
C THR A 149 24.88 39.75 -7.17
N VAL A 150 25.21 40.04 -8.42
CA VAL A 150 26.48 39.67 -9.07
C VAL A 150 27.32 40.94 -9.23
N ARG A 151 28.48 40.98 -8.56
CA ARG A 151 29.48 42.02 -8.77
C ARG A 151 30.55 41.53 -9.76
N THR A 152 30.68 42.22 -10.88
CA THR A 152 31.64 41.88 -11.93
C THR A 152 33.07 42.29 -11.56
N HIS A 153 34.05 41.91 -12.37
CA HIS A 153 35.46 42.24 -12.17
C HIS A 153 35.72 43.75 -12.23
N SER A 154 35.01 44.46 -13.12
CA SER A 154 35.02 45.92 -13.23
C SER A 154 34.33 46.64 -12.06
N GLY A 155 33.74 45.90 -11.12
CA GLY A 155 33.08 46.44 -9.94
C GLY A 155 31.61 46.82 -10.14
N LYS A 156 31.03 46.57 -11.32
CA LYS A 156 29.60 46.78 -11.55
C LYS A 156 28.77 45.78 -10.77
N ASN A 157 27.67 46.26 -10.18
CA ASN A 157 26.77 45.45 -9.38
C ASN A 157 25.45 45.23 -10.11
N ILE A 158 25.09 43.97 -10.33
CA ILE A 158 23.91 43.56 -11.12
C ILE A 158 22.99 42.74 -10.22
N SER A 159 21.75 43.17 -10.06
CA SER A 159 20.75 42.43 -9.29
C SER A 159 20.14 41.30 -10.11
N PHE A 160 19.76 40.22 -9.44
CA PHE A 160 18.98 39.13 -10.01
C PHE A 160 17.83 38.74 -9.09
N ASP A 161 16.82 38.05 -9.64
CA ASP A 161 15.67 37.58 -8.90
C ASP A 161 15.72 36.07 -8.65
N ILE A 162 15.20 35.66 -7.50
CA ILE A 162 15.03 34.26 -7.10
C ILE A 162 13.76 34.16 -6.26
N ASP A 163 13.01 33.07 -6.45
CA ASP A 163 11.87 32.74 -5.60
C ASP A 163 12.29 32.64 -4.12
N PRO A 164 11.56 33.26 -3.16
CA PRO A 164 11.94 33.26 -1.75
C PRO A 164 12.14 31.86 -1.13
N PHE A 165 11.34 30.88 -1.55
CA PHE A 165 11.44 29.51 -1.03
C PHE A 165 12.71 28.82 -1.56
N ARG A 166 13.01 28.98 -2.86
CA ARG A 166 14.28 28.50 -3.44
C ARG A 166 15.49 29.15 -2.81
N LYS A 167 15.42 30.45 -2.52
CA LYS A 167 16.47 31.18 -1.82
C LYS A 167 16.73 30.58 -0.44
N GLU A 168 15.67 30.32 0.33
CA GLU A 168 15.80 29.72 1.65
C GLU A 168 16.42 28.32 1.60
N PHE A 169 15.98 27.48 0.65
CA PHE A 169 16.56 26.15 0.41
C PHE A 169 18.05 26.21 0.10
N MET A 170 18.43 27.09 -0.82
CA MET A 170 19.83 27.30 -1.22
C MET A 170 20.68 27.82 -0.06
N LEU A 171 20.19 28.80 0.71
CA LEU A 171 20.90 29.37 1.86
C LEU A 171 21.13 28.34 2.98
N LYS A 172 20.17 27.45 3.20
CA LYS A 172 20.23 26.41 4.23
C LYS A 172 20.87 25.10 3.75
N GLY A 173 21.05 24.92 2.43
CA GLY A 173 21.56 23.66 1.85
C GLY A 173 20.56 22.50 1.97
N MET A 174 19.27 22.81 2.03
CA MET A 174 18.18 21.84 2.23
C MET A 174 17.71 21.26 0.90
N ASP A 175 17.32 20.00 0.94
CA ASP A 175 16.54 19.34 -0.10
C ASP A 175 15.12 19.07 0.40
N ASP A 176 14.28 18.49 -0.45
CA ASP A 176 12.88 18.20 -0.14
C ASP A 176 12.73 17.26 1.08
N ILE A 177 13.69 16.35 1.29
CA ILE A 177 13.72 15.44 2.45
C ILE A 177 14.05 16.23 3.71
N GLY A 178 15.12 17.01 3.69
CA GLY A 178 15.54 17.86 4.80
C GLY A 178 14.48 18.88 5.20
N TRP A 179 13.68 19.37 4.25
CA TRP A 179 12.50 20.19 4.52
C TRP A 179 11.42 19.40 5.27
N THR A 180 11.07 18.21 4.76
CA THR A 180 10.04 17.35 5.36
C THR A 180 10.40 16.94 6.79
N LEU A 181 11.68 16.66 7.04
CA LEU A 181 12.17 16.26 8.37
C LEU A 181 12.00 17.36 9.44
N GLN A 182 11.87 18.64 9.06
CA GLN A 182 11.59 19.71 10.04
C GLN A 182 10.22 19.56 10.71
N PHE A 183 9.32 18.80 10.08
CA PHE A 183 7.95 18.60 10.56
C PHE A 183 7.78 17.28 11.33
N GLU A 184 8.87 16.56 11.65
CA GLU A 184 8.81 15.25 12.32
C GLU A 184 7.96 15.28 13.61
N SER A 185 8.14 16.30 14.46
CA SER A 185 7.36 16.46 15.69
C SER A 185 5.87 16.71 15.43
N MET A 186 5.54 17.50 14.39
CA MET A 186 4.16 17.78 13.98
C MET A 186 3.49 16.55 13.39
N ILE A 187 4.22 15.78 12.58
CA ILE A 187 3.76 14.50 12.02
C ILE A 187 3.45 13.53 13.17
N GLY A 188 4.38 13.35 14.11
CA GLY A 188 4.15 12.46 15.27
C GLY A 188 2.96 12.87 16.13
N ALA A 189 2.78 14.17 16.39
CA ALA A 189 1.63 14.68 17.12
C ALA A 189 0.30 14.45 16.38
N PHE A 190 0.29 14.59 15.06
CA PHE A 190 -0.86 14.29 14.22
C PHE A 190 -1.22 12.80 14.25
N GLU A 191 -0.23 11.92 14.11
CA GLU A 191 -0.43 10.46 14.15
C GLU A 191 -0.99 9.97 15.48
N GLU A 192 -0.47 10.48 16.60
CA GLU A 192 -0.94 10.11 17.93
C GLU A 192 -2.39 10.56 18.16
N LYS A 193 -2.73 11.79 17.75
CA LYS A 193 -4.11 12.27 17.79
C LYS A 193 -5.04 11.38 16.96
N GLN A 194 -4.60 10.96 15.77
CA GLN A 194 -5.40 10.10 14.91
C GLN A 194 -5.58 8.69 15.50
N ARG A 195 -4.56 8.13 16.16
CA ARG A 195 -4.67 6.85 16.88
C ARG A 195 -5.77 6.89 17.93
N GLN A 196 -5.89 7.99 18.66
CA GLN A 196 -6.91 8.15 19.70
C GLN A 196 -8.32 8.37 19.12
N GLN A 197 -8.43 9.17 18.05
CA GLN A 197 -9.73 9.50 17.44
C GLN A 197 -10.28 8.40 16.53
N MET A 198 -9.40 7.65 15.88
CA MET A 198 -9.74 6.65 14.86
C MET A 198 -8.92 5.37 15.05
N PRO A 199 -8.97 4.71 16.22
CA PRO A 199 -8.10 3.56 16.53
C PRO A 199 -8.24 2.41 15.53
N TRP A 200 -9.42 2.23 14.92
CA TRP A 200 -9.67 1.19 13.93
C TRP A 200 -8.83 1.32 12.64
N LEU A 201 -8.32 2.52 12.30
CA LEU A 201 -7.41 2.70 11.16
C LEU A 201 -5.98 2.24 11.46
N TRP A 202 -5.63 2.14 12.74
CA TRP A 202 -4.28 1.83 13.23
C TRP A 202 -4.12 0.39 13.68
N LEU A 203 -5.24 -0.34 13.82
CA LEU A 203 -5.23 -1.78 14.07
C LEU A 203 -4.71 -2.52 12.83
N ARG A 204 -3.39 -2.67 12.73
CA ARG A 204 -2.74 -3.61 11.83
C ARG A 204 -2.22 -4.78 12.66
N LYS A 205 -2.92 -5.90 12.59
CA LYS A 205 -2.41 -7.16 13.11
C LYS A 205 -1.51 -7.79 12.04
N ASP A 206 -0.25 -8.01 12.36
CA ASP A 206 0.60 -8.88 11.55
C ASP A 206 0.29 -10.34 11.92
N TYR A 207 -0.20 -11.08 10.93
CA TYR A 207 -0.57 -12.48 11.10
C TYR A 207 0.67 -13.37 10.95
N THR A 208 1.04 -14.08 12.01
CA THR A 208 2.31 -14.84 12.09
C THR A 208 2.17 -16.18 12.81
N GLN A 209 0.94 -16.60 13.16
CA GLN A 209 0.73 -17.77 14.01
C GLN A 209 1.10 -19.11 13.35
N SER A 210 0.94 -19.23 12.03
CA SER A 210 1.19 -20.49 11.30
C SER A 210 1.32 -20.22 9.80
N GLU A 211 1.64 -21.26 9.04
CA GLU A 211 1.59 -21.32 7.57
C GLU A 211 0.67 -22.45 7.10
N LEU A 212 0.26 -22.41 5.83
CA LEU A 212 -0.51 -23.46 5.18
C LEU A 212 -0.01 -23.67 3.74
N THR A 213 0.47 -24.88 3.44
CA THR A 213 0.98 -25.25 2.11
C THR A 213 0.26 -26.47 1.56
N GLU A 214 0.30 -26.62 0.24
CA GLU A 214 -0.25 -27.75 -0.52
C GLU A 214 0.31 -29.09 -0.03
N ASP A 215 1.59 -29.12 0.37
CA ASP A 215 2.25 -30.31 0.89
C ASP A 215 1.89 -30.62 2.35
N SER A 216 1.50 -29.59 3.11
CA SER A 216 1.17 -29.75 4.54
C SER A 216 -0.26 -30.25 4.78
N VAL A 217 -1.16 -30.04 3.81
CA VAL A 217 -2.57 -30.35 3.96
C VAL A 217 -2.89 -31.82 3.67
N ARG A 218 -3.99 -32.31 4.25
CA ARG A 218 -4.47 -33.68 4.00
C ARG A 218 -5.15 -33.78 2.63
N SER A 219 -5.06 -34.96 2.00
CA SER A 219 -5.71 -35.21 0.71
C SER A 219 -7.24 -35.18 0.77
N ASP A 220 -7.81 -35.49 1.95
CA ASP A 220 -9.25 -35.38 2.20
C ASP A 220 -9.59 -34.11 3.00
N ALA A 221 -10.57 -33.35 2.50
CA ALA A 221 -10.96 -32.07 3.08
C ALA A 221 -11.62 -32.20 4.46
N MET A 222 -12.36 -33.28 4.72
CA MET A 222 -12.99 -33.53 6.02
C MET A 222 -11.95 -33.89 7.07
N VAL A 223 -10.94 -34.69 6.69
CA VAL A 223 -9.79 -34.98 7.56
C VAL A 223 -9.03 -33.68 7.89
N GLN A 224 -8.78 -32.83 6.90
CA GLN A 224 -8.15 -31.53 7.12
C GLN A 224 -8.98 -30.62 8.04
N PHE A 225 -10.31 -30.60 7.86
CA PHE A 225 -11.22 -29.84 8.71
C PHE A 225 -11.19 -30.30 10.16
N ASN A 226 -11.32 -31.61 10.39
CA ASN A 226 -11.35 -32.18 11.74
C ASN A 226 -10.03 -31.91 12.49
N LEU A 227 -8.89 -31.97 11.79
CA LEU A 227 -7.60 -31.58 12.37
C LEU A 227 -7.60 -30.13 12.90
N TRP A 228 -8.14 -29.19 12.12
CA TRP A 228 -8.23 -27.80 12.55
C TRP A 228 -9.32 -27.59 13.63
N LEU A 229 -10.43 -28.31 13.55
CA LEU A 229 -11.50 -28.26 14.56
C LEU A 229 -11.00 -28.74 15.93
N GLU A 230 -10.22 -29.82 15.97
CA GLU A 230 -9.59 -30.31 17.21
C GLU A 230 -8.62 -29.30 17.80
N ASP A 231 -7.84 -28.61 16.96
CA ASP A 231 -6.94 -27.54 17.41
C ASP A 231 -7.71 -26.32 17.92
N ALA A 232 -8.79 -25.94 17.24
CA ALA A 232 -9.71 -24.89 17.68
C ALA A 232 -10.38 -25.23 19.00
N CYS A 233 -10.87 -26.46 19.17
CA CYS A 233 -11.47 -26.93 20.42
C CYS A 233 -10.48 -26.82 21.59
N ARG A 234 -9.19 -27.16 21.38
CA ARG A 234 -8.16 -27.05 22.41
C ARG A 234 -7.79 -25.60 22.75
N ARG A 235 -7.78 -24.69 21.77
CA ARG A 235 -7.25 -23.33 21.92
C ARG A 235 -8.30 -22.24 22.10
N MET A 236 -9.56 -22.51 21.74
CA MET A 236 -10.71 -21.62 21.87
C MET A 236 -11.99 -22.41 22.22
N PRO A 237 -12.03 -23.08 23.39
CA PRO A 237 -13.04 -24.09 23.73
C PRO A 237 -14.48 -23.57 23.80
N ASP A 238 -14.69 -22.26 24.00
CA ASP A 238 -16.03 -21.70 24.19
C ASP A 238 -16.83 -21.60 22.88
N ASP A 239 -16.16 -21.26 21.77
CA ASP A 239 -16.82 -20.88 20.51
C ASP A 239 -16.28 -21.63 19.27
N TYR A 240 -15.43 -22.64 19.43
CA TYR A 240 -14.81 -23.35 18.28
C TYR A 240 -15.83 -23.93 17.29
N ASN A 241 -17.03 -24.30 17.75
CA ASN A 241 -18.10 -24.87 16.93
C ASN A 241 -19.13 -23.83 16.44
N ALA A 242 -18.96 -22.55 16.76
CA ALA A 242 -19.79 -21.48 16.23
C ALA A 242 -19.44 -21.22 14.75
N MET A 243 -20.47 -21.16 13.90
CA MET A 243 -20.31 -20.91 12.48
C MET A 243 -21.40 -19.97 11.96
N THR A 244 -21.02 -19.11 11.00
CA THR A 244 -21.99 -18.31 10.25
C THR A 244 -22.59 -19.19 9.15
N LEU A 245 -23.91 -19.40 9.19
CA LEU A 245 -24.67 -20.03 8.12
C LEU A 245 -25.28 -18.95 7.23
N ALA A 246 -24.86 -18.89 5.97
CA ALA A 246 -25.48 -18.08 4.93
C ALA A 246 -26.43 -18.95 4.09
N THR A 247 -27.64 -18.44 3.86
CA THR A 247 -28.69 -19.07 3.04
C THR A 247 -29.30 -18.01 2.14
N ALA A 248 -29.94 -18.44 1.05
CA ALA A 248 -30.60 -17.53 0.13
C ALA A 248 -31.99 -18.03 -0.20
N ASP A 249 -32.92 -17.12 -0.47
CA ASP A 249 -34.20 -17.47 -1.06
C ASP A 249 -34.08 -17.70 -2.59
N ASN A 250 -35.21 -18.00 -3.24
CA ASN A 250 -35.24 -18.27 -4.69
C ASN A 250 -35.11 -17.01 -5.56
N THR A 251 -35.07 -15.82 -4.96
CA THR A 251 -34.80 -14.55 -5.65
C THR A 251 -33.32 -14.17 -5.58
N GLY A 252 -32.52 -14.91 -4.82
CA GLY A 252 -31.11 -14.61 -4.57
C GLY A 252 -30.88 -13.65 -3.42
N HIS A 253 -31.92 -13.29 -2.65
CA HIS A 253 -31.75 -12.52 -1.43
C HIS A 253 -31.08 -13.39 -0.36
N VAL A 254 -29.96 -12.92 0.18
CA VAL A 254 -29.10 -13.67 1.11
C VAL A 254 -29.31 -13.18 2.53
N SER A 255 -29.40 -14.12 3.47
CA SER A 255 -29.34 -13.81 4.89
C SER A 255 -28.37 -14.73 5.65
N ALA A 256 -27.79 -14.22 6.73
CA ALA A 256 -26.75 -14.91 7.49
C ALA A 256 -26.99 -14.80 9.01
N ARG A 257 -26.55 -15.82 9.75
CA ARG A 257 -26.64 -15.89 11.22
C ARG A 257 -25.70 -16.94 11.78
N ILE A 258 -25.41 -16.84 13.08
CA ILE A 258 -24.67 -17.88 13.78
C ILE A 258 -25.55 -19.10 14.06
N VAL A 259 -25.00 -20.28 13.82
CA VAL A 259 -25.50 -21.59 14.28
C VAL A 259 -24.32 -22.38 14.84
N LEU A 260 -24.61 -23.48 15.53
CA LEU A 260 -23.57 -24.33 16.10
C LEU A 260 -23.42 -25.61 15.28
N LEU A 261 -22.18 -25.94 14.91
CA LEU A 261 -21.81 -27.25 14.39
C LEU A 261 -22.07 -28.32 15.46
N ARG A 262 -22.72 -29.41 15.07
CA ARG A 262 -22.96 -30.56 15.95
C ARG A 262 -22.23 -31.82 15.53
N VAL A 263 -22.13 -32.07 14.25
CA VAL A 263 -21.41 -33.23 13.70
C VAL A 263 -20.65 -32.78 12.46
N ALA A 264 -19.38 -33.19 12.35
CA ALA A 264 -18.59 -33.12 11.13
C ALA A 264 -18.00 -34.51 10.87
N ASP A 265 -18.57 -35.22 9.90
CA ASP A 265 -18.23 -36.59 9.54
C ASP A 265 -18.07 -36.72 8.01
N ASP A 266 -17.79 -37.92 7.52
CA ASP A 266 -17.61 -38.18 6.08
C ASP A 266 -18.85 -37.84 5.23
N ALA A 267 -20.04 -37.74 5.86
CA ALA A 267 -21.28 -37.35 5.20
C ALA A 267 -21.46 -35.83 5.14
N GLY A 268 -20.83 -35.06 6.04
CA GLY A 268 -20.81 -33.60 5.97
C GLY A 268 -20.99 -32.91 7.33
N PHE A 269 -21.65 -31.74 7.32
CA PHE A 269 -21.73 -30.84 8.47
C PHE A 269 -23.17 -30.68 8.95
N SER A 270 -23.46 -31.08 10.18
CA SER A 270 -24.81 -31.03 10.73
C SER A 270 -25.03 -29.88 11.71
N PHE A 271 -26.20 -29.26 11.62
CA PHE A 271 -26.70 -28.25 12.54
C PHE A 271 -28.21 -28.43 12.73
N PHE A 272 -28.75 -27.91 13.85
CA PHE A 272 -30.17 -28.10 14.20
C PHE A 272 -30.87 -26.75 14.34
N THR A 273 -32.13 -26.70 13.88
CA THR A 273 -32.88 -25.44 13.86
C THR A 273 -34.39 -25.69 13.84
N ASN A 274 -35.15 -24.59 13.86
CA ASN A 274 -36.58 -24.63 13.60
C ASN A 274 -36.82 -24.48 12.09
N TYR A 275 -37.53 -25.44 11.49
CA TYR A 275 -37.87 -25.51 10.07
C TYR A 275 -38.78 -24.36 9.60
N ASP A 276 -39.55 -23.74 10.49
CA ASP A 276 -40.42 -22.60 10.19
C ASP A 276 -39.69 -21.26 10.28
N SER A 277 -38.45 -21.24 10.75
CA SER A 277 -37.65 -20.02 10.84
C SER A 277 -37.28 -19.47 9.46
N HIS A 278 -36.81 -18.21 9.39
CA HIS A 278 -36.40 -17.59 8.12
C HIS A 278 -35.43 -18.47 7.32
N LYS A 279 -34.38 -18.99 7.97
CA LYS A 279 -33.41 -19.89 7.33
C LYS A 279 -34.04 -21.23 6.93
N GLY A 280 -34.99 -21.74 7.71
CA GLY A 280 -35.68 -23.00 7.41
C GLY A 280 -36.56 -22.88 6.16
N GLN A 281 -37.23 -21.73 6.01
CA GLN A 281 -38.03 -21.39 4.84
C GLN A 281 -37.16 -21.16 3.60
N GLU A 282 -36.02 -20.49 3.73
CA GLU A 282 -35.04 -20.35 2.64
C GLU A 282 -34.51 -21.72 2.19
N LEU A 283 -34.04 -22.54 3.13
CA LEU A 283 -33.48 -23.88 2.84
C LEU A 283 -34.49 -24.86 2.23
N ALA A 284 -35.78 -24.70 2.56
CA ALA A 284 -36.85 -25.49 1.95
C ALA A 284 -37.06 -25.16 0.46
N LYS A 285 -36.68 -23.95 0.04
CA LYS A 285 -36.86 -23.46 -1.34
C LYS A 285 -35.56 -23.53 -2.15
N ASN A 286 -34.41 -23.33 -1.50
CA ASN A 286 -33.07 -23.39 -2.06
C ASN A 286 -32.14 -24.12 -1.10
N ALA A 287 -31.71 -25.33 -1.50
CA ALA A 287 -30.83 -26.15 -0.68
C ALA A 287 -29.38 -25.63 -0.60
N SER A 288 -29.00 -24.60 -1.36
CA SER A 288 -27.63 -24.07 -1.36
C SER A 288 -27.36 -23.26 -0.09
N ALA A 289 -26.23 -23.54 0.56
CA ALA A 289 -25.80 -22.80 1.74
C ALA A 289 -24.29 -22.72 1.84
N ALA A 290 -23.81 -21.77 2.65
CA ALA A 290 -22.41 -21.65 3.02
C ALA A 290 -22.24 -21.58 4.54
N LEU A 291 -21.19 -22.22 5.04
CA LEU A 291 -20.75 -22.15 6.43
C LEU A 291 -19.42 -21.40 6.48
N CYS A 292 -19.27 -20.48 7.42
CA CYS A 292 -18.01 -19.80 7.70
C CYS A 292 -17.65 -19.93 9.18
N PHE A 293 -16.51 -20.56 9.43
CA PHE A 293 -15.86 -20.61 10.74
C PHE A 293 -14.78 -19.55 10.77
N PHE A 294 -14.81 -18.68 11.78
CA PHE A 294 -13.76 -17.70 12.02
C PHE A 294 -13.11 -17.94 13.38
N TRP A 295 -11.91 -18.49 13.34
CA TRP A 295 -11.10 -18.76 14.52
C TRP A 295 -10.04 -17.66 14.67
N GLY A 296 -10.50 -16.46 15.00
CA GLY A 296 -9.68 -15.24 15.06
C GLY A 296 -8.37 -15.37 15.85
N PRO A 297 -8.36 -15.97 17.06
CA PRO A 297 -7.12 -16.22 17.82
C PRO A 297 -6.11 -17.12 17.09
N LEU A 298 -6.58 -18.03 16.24
CA LEU A 298 -5.75 -18.93 15.43
C LEU A 298 -5.35 -18.33 14.08
N GLU A 299 -5.89 -17.16 13.74
CA GLU A 299 -5.70 -16.54 12.44
C GLU A 299 -6.17 -17.45 11.31
N ARG A 300 -7.27 -18.17 11.55
CA ARG A 300 -7.84 -19.15 10.61
C ARG A 300 -9.27 -18.82 10.28
N GLN A 301 -9.62 -19.13 9.03
CA GLN A 301 -11.00 -19.17 8.59
C GLN A 301 -11.22 -20.43 7.75
N VAL A 302 -12.39 -21.04 7.88
CA VAL A 302 -12.84 -22.12 7.01
C VAL A 302 -14.18 -21.75 6.39
N ASN A 303 -14.24 -21.73 5.06
CA ASN A 303 -15.46 -21.55 4.30
C ASN A 303 -15.87 -22.87 3.68
N ILE A 304 -17.13 -23.27 3.82
CA ILE A 304 -17.67 -24.51 3.25
C ILE A 304 -18.90 -24.13 2.45
N CYS A 305 -18.95 -24.52 1.18
CA CYS A 305 -20.11 -24.33 0.31
C CYS A 305 -20.68 -25.70 -0.07
N GLY A 306 -22.00 -25.80 -0.15
CA GLY A 306 -22.63 -27.06 -0.51
C GLY A 306 -24.15 -27.01 -0.53
N THR A 307 -24.74 -28.18 -0.59
CA THR A 307 -26.20 -28.36 -0.53
C THR A 307 -26.60 -28.97 0.80
N VAL A 308 -27.69 -28.50 1.40
CA VAL A 308 -28.24 -29.08 2.62
C VAL A 308 -29.36 -30.07 2.31
N GLN A 309 -29.51 -31.05 3.19
CA GLN A 309 -30.70 -31.89 3.25
C GLN A 309 -31.20 -31.97 4.69
N LYS A 310 -32.52 -32.12 4.85
CA LYS A 310 -33.11 -32.41 6.17
C LYS A 310 -32.64 -33.79 6.61
N MET A 311 -32.23 -33.89 7.87
CA MET A 311 -31.97 -35.16 8.53
C MET A 311 -33.30 -35.86 8.80
N THR A 312 -33.25 -37.18 9.00
CA THR A 312 -34.44 -37.96 9.33
C THR A 312 -35.04 -37.51 10.67
N THR A 313 -36.31 -37.83 10.89
CA THR A 313 -36.99 -37.54 12.16
C THR A 313 -36.29 -38.28 13.30
N GLU A 314 -35.84 -39.50 13.05
CA GLU A 314 -35.10 -40.35 13.98
C GLU A 314 -33.77 -39.71 14.37
N GLU A 315 -32.94 -39.31 13.40
CA GLU A 315 -31.67 -38.61 13.70
C GLU A 315 -31.91 -37.29 14.44
N SER A 316 -32.98 -36.57 14.09
CA SER A 316 -33.38 -35.33 14.77
C SER A 316 -33.80 -35.57 16.21
N TYR A 317 -34.54 -36.65 16.46
CA TYR A 317 -34.96 -37.06 17.78
C TYR A 317 -33.79 -37.51 18.65
N GLU A 318 -32.85 -38.29 18.10
CA GLU A 318 -31.66 -38.74 18.82
C GLU A 318 -30.84 -37.56 19.35
N TYR A 319 -30.60 -36.55 18.51
CA TYR A 319 -29.92 -35.34 18.97
C TYR A 319 -30.79 -34.49 19.91
N PHE A 320 -32.09 -34.38 19.69
CA PHE A 320 -32.97 -33.60 20.57
C PHE A 320 -32.92 -34.09 22.03
N LYS A 321 -32.87 -35.41 22.24
CA LYS A 321 -32.75 -36.03 23.57
C LYS A 321 -31.47 -35.65 24.32
N THR A 322 -30.40 -35.29 23.62
CA THR A 322 -29.13 -34.91 24.27
C THR A 322 -29.13 -33.46 24.74
N ARG A 323 -30.15 -32.66 24.40
CA ARG A 323 -30.21 -31.24 24.75
C ARG A 323 -30.67 -31.06 26.20
N PRO A 324 -30.21 -30.01 26.90
CA PRO A 324 -30.75 -29.65 28.20
C PRO A 324 -32.27 -29.47 28.13
N ARG A 325 -32.97 -29.90 29.19
CA ARG A 325 -34.43 -29.89 29.26
C ARG A 325 -35.01 -28.50 28.96
N GLU A 326 -34.40 -27.46 29.51
CA GLU A 326 -34.77 -26.06 29.31
C GLU A 326 -34.66 -25.65 27.85
N SER A 327 -33.65 -26.16 27.13
CA SER A 327 -33.48 -25.93 25.69
C SER A 327 -34.55 -26.65 24.85
N CYS A 328 -35.01 -27.82 25.30
CA CYS A 328 -36.11 -28.55 24.67
C CYS A 328 -37.44 -27.79 24.83
N ILE A 329 -37.72 -27.27 26.04
CA ILE A 329 -38.89 -26.42 26.30
C ILE A 329 -38.81 -25.13 25.47
N GLY A 330 -37.64 -24.50 25.42
CA GLY A 330 -37.42 -23.29 24.61
C GLY A 330 -37.69 -23.52 23.11
N ALA A 331 -37.39 -24.71 22.58
CA ALA A 331 -37.69 -25.06 21.20
C ALA A 331 -39.19 -25.17 20.92
N TRP A 332 -39.99 -25.60 21.90
CA TRP A 332 -41.45 -25.58 21.82
C TRP A 332 -42.03 -24.16 21.99
N ALA A 333 -41.49 -23.39 22.93
CA ALA A 333 -42.03 -22.07 23.27
C ALA A 333 -41.76 -21.01 22.18
N SER A 334 -40.66 -21.16 21.44
CA SER A 334 -40.20 -20.14 20.50
C SER A 334 -40.76 -20.35 19.08
N LEU A 335 -41.55 -19.38 18.61
CA LEU A 335 -41.91 -19.21 17.21
C LEU A 335 -40.76 -18.52 16.45
N GLN A 336 -39.64 -19.22 16.26
CA GLN A 336 -38.39 -18.64 15.75
C GLN A 336 -38.59 -17.83 14.46
N SER A 337 -38.06 -16.60 14.44
CA SER A 337 -38.14 -15.62 13.33
C SER A 337 -39.51 -14.97 13.09
N GLN A 338 -40.54 -15.30 13.86
CA GLN A 338 -41.81 -14.56 13.80
C GLN A 338 -41.76 -13.28 14.65
N VAL A 339 -42.55 -12.28 14.28
CA VAL A 339 -42.70 -11.04 15.05
C VAL A 339 -43.44 -11.34 16.35
N MET A 340 -42.81 -11.04 17.49
CA MET A 340 -43.37 -11.22 18.82
C MET A 340 -44.28 -10.03 19.18
N LYS A 341 -45.57 -10.13 18.86
CA LYS A 341 -46.53 -9.02 19.02
C LYS A 341 -46.76 -8.65 20.49
N GLY A 342 -46.77 -9.62 21.40
CA GLY A 342 -46.92 -9.40 22.84
C GLY A 342 -45.61 -9.11 23.58
N GLY A 343 -44.50 -8.97 22.86
CA GLY A 343 -43.18 -8.74 23.44
C GLY A 343 -42.70 -9.89 24.34
N ARG A 344 -41.63 -9.64 25.10
CA ARG A 344 -40.90 -10.67 25.87
C ARG A 344 -41.79 -11.50 26.80
N ALA A 345 -42.80 -10.89 27.41
CA ALA A 345 -43.71 -11.55 28.34
C ALA A 345 -44.49 -12.71 27.71
N GLU A 346 -44.85 -12.60 26.41
CA GLU A 346 -45.55 -13.65 25.68
C GLU A 346 -44.72 -14.95 25.62
N LEU A 347 -43.42 -14.83 25.31
CA LEU A 347 -42.49 -15.96 25.25
C LEU A 347 -42.26 -16.58 26.62
N GLU A 348 -42.13 -15.75 27.67
CA GLU A 348 -41.90 -16.23 29.04
C GLU A 348 -43.12 -16.98 29.59
N GLN A 349 -44.33 -16.49 29.31
CA GLN A 349 -45.57 -17.18 29.65
C GLN A 349 -45.70 -18.51 28.91
N ALA A 350 -45.40 -18.54 27.60
CA ALA A 350 -45.41 -19.77 26.81
C ALA A 350 -44.40 -20.79 27.37
N TYR A 351 -43.19 -20.35 27.72
CA TYR A 351 -42.17 -21.19 28.33
C TYR A 351 -42.62 -21.75 29.68
N GLN A 352 -43.13 -20.91 30.58
CA GLN A 352 -43.60 -21.33 31.91
C GLN A 352 -44.74 -22.35 31.80
N LYS A 353 -45.71 -22.09 30.90
CA LYS A 353 -46.82 -23.02 30.63
C LYS A 353 -46.31 -24.38 30.16
N LEU A 354 -45.38 -24.41 29.20
CA LEU A 354 -44.81 -25.66 28.68
C LEU A 354 -43.93 -26.37 29.72
N ASN A 355 -43.20 -25.63 30.54
CA ASN A 355 -42.41 -26.19 31.63
C ASN A 355 -43.28 -26.91 32.67
N LEU A 356 -44.42 -26.31 33.03
CA LEU A 356 -45.43 -26.95 33.89
C LEU A 356 -46.07 -28.15 33.20
N GLN A 357 -46.47 -28.01 31.93
CA GLN A 357 -47.11 -29.06 31.15
C GLN A 357 -46.24 -30.33 31.05
N PHE A 358 -44.94 -30.16 30.80
CA PHE A 358 -44.04 -31.30 30.66
C PHE A 358 -43.41 -31.75 31.98
N SER A 359 -43.72 -31.13 33.12
CA SER A 359 -43.08 -31.41 34.41
C SER A 359 -43.09 -32.91 34.74
N GLY A 360 -41.90 -33.50 35.00
CA GLY A 360 -41.73 -34.93 35.26
C GLY A 360 -41.96 -35.87 34.07
N GLN A 361 -42.17 -35.33 32.86
CA GLN A 361 -42.39 -36.08 31.63
C GLN A 361 -41.26 -35.83 30.61
N ASP A 362 -41.11 -36.75 29.66
CA ASP A 362 -40.27 -36.56 28.48
C ASP A 362 -40.87 -35.49 27.56
N ILE A 363 -40.01 -34.66 26.99
CA ILE A 363 -40.43 -33.59 26.07
C ILE A 363 -40.37 -34.18 24.65
N PRO A 364 -41.50 -34.25 23.91
CA PRO A 364 -41.50 -34.74 22.55
C PRO A 364 -40.73 -33.80 21.62
N LEU A 365 -40.25 -34.33 20.49
CA LEU A 365 -39.68 -33.52 19.41
C LEU A 365 -40.76 -32.60 18.82
N PRO A 366 -40.55 -31.27 18.76
CA PRO A 366 -41.45 -30.40 18.02
C PRO A 366 -41.49 -30.78 16.54
N PRO A 367 -42.68 -30.82 15.89
CA PRO A 367 -42.80 -31.23 14.48
C PRO A 367 -42.05 -30.29 13.51
N ASN A 368 -41.83 -29.04 13.92
CA ASN A 368 -41.09 -28.03 13.16
C ASN A 368 -39.62 -27.91 13.59
N TRP A 369 -39.07 -28.87 14.31
CA TRP A 369 -37.68 -28.82 14.77
C TRP A 369 -36.90 -30.03 14.27
N GLY A 370 -35.65 -29.81 13.82
CA GLY A 370 -34.75 -30.92 13.50
C GLY A 370 -33.45 -30.48 12.83
N GLY A 371 -32.74 -31.47 12.31
CA GLY A 371 -31.40 -31.32 11.75
C GLY A 371 -31.37 -31.03 10.25
N TYR A 372 -30.38 -30.26 9.84
CA TYR A 372 -29.90 -30.21 8.47
C TYR A 372 -28.48 -30.72 8.42
N ARG A 373 -28.13 -31.45 7.36
CA ARG A 373 -26.75 -31.82 7.01
C ARG A 373 -26.36 -31.13 5.70
N LEU A 374 -25.25 -30.41 5.72
CA LEU A 374 -24.63 -29.83 4.53
C LEU A 374 -23.61 -30.79 3.94
N PHE A 375 -23.78 -31.10 2.65
CA PHE A 375 -22.86 -31.89 1.84
C PHE A 375 -21.93 -30.94 1.08
N PRO A 376 -20.63 -30.91 1.40
CA PRO A 376 -19.71 -29.93 0.84
C PRO A 376 -19.39 -30.23 -0.64
N SER A 377 -19.57 -29.23 -1.49
CA SER A 377 -18.99 -29.22 -2.85
C SER A 377 -17.65 -28.49 -2.89
N GLU A 378 -17.41 -27.59 -1.94
CA GLU A 378 -16.17 -26.83 -1.80
C GLU A 378 -15.84 -26.56 -0.33
N ILE A 379 -14.57 -26.67 0.04
CA ILE A 379 -14.05 -26.24 1.34
C ILE A 379 -12.80 -25.41 1.12
N SER A 380 -12.76 -24.17 1.62
CA SER A 380 -11.59 -23.30 1.59
C SER A 380 -11.04 -23.05 2.98
N PHE A 381 -9.75 -23.28 3.14
CA PHE A 381 -8.96 -23.00 4.33
C PHE A 381 -8.14 -21.73 4.09
N TRP A 382 -8.24 -20.79 5.02
CA TRP A 382 -7.48 -19.55 5.03
C TRP A 382 -6.64 -19.50 6.30
N GLN A 383 -5.36 -19.15 6.15
CA GLN A 383 -4.41 -18.94 7.24
C GLN A 383 -3.77 -17.57 7.08
N GLY A 384 -3.85 -16.74 8.13
CA GLY A 384 -3.24 -15.42 8.15
C GLY A 384 -1.72 -15.50 8.02
N ARG A 385 -1.13 -14.59 7.21
CA ARG A 385 0.31 -14.42 7.00
C ARG A 385 0.66 -12.94 6.99
N ALA A 386 1.94 -12.64 7.20
CA ALA A 386 2.49 -11.30 7.17
C ALA A 386 2.28 -10.64 5.78
N SER A 387 2.34 -9.31 5.75
CA SER A 387 2.24 -8.53 4.51
C SER A 387 0.94 -8.74 3.71
N ARG A 388 -0.10 -9.31 4.33
CA ARG A 388 -1.40 -9.66 3.71
C ARG A 388 -1.30 -10.74 2.62
N LEU A 389 -0.18 -11.46 2.58
CA LEU A 389 0.04 -12.57 1.64
C LEU A 389 -0.48 -13.88 2.22
N HIS A 390 -1.77 -13.91 2.58
CA HIS A 390 -2.42 -15.02 3.26
C HIS A 390 -2.37 -16.33 2.47
N ASP A 391 -2.25 -17.45 3.17
CA ASP A 391 -2.35 -18.76 2.54
C ASP A 391 -3.82 -19.13 2.37
N ARG A 392 -4.20 -19.53 1.15
CA ARG A 392 -5.55 -19.96 0.80
C ARG A 392 -5.48 -21.26 0.03
N ILE A 393 -5.98 -22.34 0.64
CA ILE A 393 -6.11 -23.65 0.01
C ILE A 393 -7.58 -23.96 -0.17
N ARG A 394 -7.98 -24.31 -1.39
CA ARG A 394 -9.34 -24.70 -1.75
C ARG A 394 -9.38 -26.17 -2.13
N TYR A 395 -10.37 -26.86 -1.60
CA TYR A 395 -10.79 -28.19 -1.96
C TYR A 395 -12.07 -28.11 -2.76
N THR A 396 -12.09 -28.67 -3.97
CA THR A 396 -13.30 -28.80 -4.78
C THR A 396 -13.63 -30.29 -4.93
N ARG A 397 -14.88 -30.66 -4.64
CA ARG A 397 -15.33 -32.06 -4.71
C ARG A 397 -15.30 -32.54 -6.16
N GLU A 398 -14.63 -33.66 -6.42
CA GLU A 398 -14.64 -34.33 -7.72
C GLU A 398 -15.39 -35.67 -7.64
N LYS A 399 -15.50 -36.39 -8.77
CA LYS A 399 -16.14 -37.71 -8.81
C LYS A 399 -15.50 -38.69 -7.83
N THR A 400 -14.19 -38.58 -7.65
CA THR A 400 -13.39 -39.37 -6.71
C THR A 400 -12.45 -38.44 -5.95
N GLY A 401 -12.72 -38.21 -4.66
CA GLY A 401 -11.88 -37.39 -3.80
C GLY A 401 -12.05 -35.88 -4.01
N TRP A 402 -10.96 -35.15 -3.79
CA TRP A 402 -10.91 -33.69 -3.78
C TRP A 402 -9.77 -33.17 -4.65
N ARG A 403 -10.04 -32.13 -5.44
CA ARG A 403 -8.99 -31.33 -6.07
C ARG A 403 -8.54 -30.23 -5.12
N ILE A 404 -7.23 -30.08 -4.96
CA ILE A 404 -6.61 -29.10 -4.07
C ILE A 404 -5.95 -28.01 -4.92
N GLU A 405 -6.25 -26.75 -4.63
CA GLU A 405 -5.74 -25.60 -5.36
C GLU A 405 -5.34 -24.47 -4.39
N ARG A 406 -4.20 -23.83 -4.62
CA ARG A 406 -3.84 -22.58 -3.94
C ARG A 406 -4.50 -21.41 -4.65
N LEU A 407 -5.07 -20.49 -3.86
CA LEU A 407 -5.65 -19.24 -4.35
C LEU A 407 -4.77 -18.05 -3.96
N TYR A 408 -4.80 -16.99 -4.77
CA TYR A 408 -4.27 -15.70 -4.34
C TYR A 408 -5.06 -15.18 -3.13
N PRO A 409 -4.38 -14.53 -2.16
CA PRO A 409 -4.99 -13.96 -0.96
C PRO A 409 -6.13 -12.99 -1.27
#